data_AF-A0A5C7PWA3-F1
#
_entry.id   AF-A0A5C7PWA3-F1
#
_cell.length_a   1.000
_cell.length_b   1.000
_cell.length_c   1.000
_cell.angle_alpha   90.00
_cell.angle_beta   90.00
_cell.angle_gamma   90.00
#
_symmetry.space_group_name_H-M   'P 1'
#
loop_
_entity.id
_entity.type
_entity.pdbx_description
1 polymer ?
#
loop_
_entity_poly.entity_id
_entity_poly.type
_entity_poly.pdbx_seq_one_letter_code
_entity_poly.pdbx_strand_id
1 'polypeptide(L)'
;MDRNKRGQFLPGTHWREDQPFRHKAWLENEYVELGRSTGDIARQFGVTDAAILFWLRKHGIPRRSVSQARSLKHWGVSGPDNPMWNRRGELNPRWLGGITPERQAFYTSQEWKSACSAVWKRDDATCQRCRLHRDDQPDMPFHIHHITSFAVEELRADLANLVLLCEVCHQFVHSRGNVDGDYLSQERDS
;
A
#
# COMPACT_ATOMS: atom_id res chain seq x y z
N MET A 1 19.27 -36.02 42.66
CA MET A 1 18.60 -34.75 42.34
C MET A 1 18.55 -33.93 43.61
N ASP A 2 19.21 -32.79 43.63
CA ASP A 2 19.40 -31.99 44.85
C ASP A 2 18.14 -31.20 45.20
N ARG A 3 17.28 -31.81 46.03
CA ARG A 3 16.08 -31.21 46.58
C ARG A 3 16.19 -31.17 48.10
N ASN A 4 15.68 -30.10 48.73
CA ASN A 4 15.57 -30.04 50.17
C ASN A 4 14.46 -30.99 50.68
N LYS A 5 14.34 -31.15 52.01
CA LYS A 5 13.30 -31.97 52.65
C LYS A 5 11.86 -31.56 52.31
N ARG A 6 11.65 -30.36 51.74
CA ARG A 6 10.36 -29.83 51.29
C ARG A 6 10.14 -29.98 49.76
N GLY A 7 11.03 -30.69 49.07
CA GLY A 7 10.95 -30.92 47.63
C GLY A 7 11.36 -29.73 46.75
N GLN A 8 11.84 -28.63 47.33
CA GLN A 8 12.33 -27.47 46.60
C GLN A 8 13.77 -27.70 46.15
N PHE A 9 14.17 -27.11 45.03
CA PHE A 9 15.57 -27.15 44.56
C PHE A 9 16.49 -26.43 45.54
N LEU A 10 17.69 -26.98 45.77
CA LEU A 10 18.72 -26.26 46.52
C LEU A 10 19.08 -24.96 45.77
N PRO A 11 19.42 -23.86 46.48
CA PRO A 11 19.88 -22.63 45.85
C PRO A 11 21.02 -22.91 44.87
N GLY A 12 20.88 -22.47 43.62
CA GLY A 12 21.86 -22.71 42.55
C GLY A 12 21.70 -24.03 41.79
N THR A 13 20.83 -24.93 42.24
CA THR A 13 20.51 -26.18 41.52
C THR A 13 19.23 -26.03 40.71
N HIS A 14 19.26 -26.47 39.46
CA HIS A 14 18.10 -26.49 38.58
C HIS A 14 18.15 -27.77 37.75
N TRP A 15 17.01 -28.43 37.54
CA TRP A 15 16.98 -29.72 36.83
C TRP A 15 17.22 -29.59 35.33
N ARG A 16 17.11 -28.38 34.77
CA ARG A 16 17.43 -28.15 33.36
C ARG A 16 18.89 -27.76 33.24
N GLU A 17 19.59 -28.51 32.39
CA GLU A 17 20.95 -28.22 31.94
C GLU A 17 21.09 -26.77 31.50
N ASP A 18 22.29 -26.23 31.69
CA ASP A 18 22.64 -24.92 31.19
C ASP A 18 22.67 -24.92 29.66
N GLN A 19 22.29 -23.79 29.06
CA GLN A 19 22.11 -23.71 27.60
C GLN A 19 22.74 -22.42 27.07
N PRO A 20 23.41 -22.46 25.90
CA PRO A 20 24.10 -21.29 25.34
C PRO A 20 23.23 -20.02 25.25
N PHE A 21 21.96 -20.15 24.85
CA PHE A 21 21.03 -19.02 24.75
C PHE A 21 20.67 -18.36 26.10
N ARG A 22 21.13 -18.90 27.23
CA ARG A 22 20.99 -18.28 28.56
C ARG A 22 22.10 -17.30 28.87
N HIS A 23 23.18 -17.28 28.08
CA HIS A 23 24.34 -16.41 28.28
C HIS A 23 24.26 -15.18 27.39
N LYS A 24 24.59 -14.02 27.96
CA LYS A 24 24.51 -12.72 27.27
C LYS A 24 25.38 -12.68 26.02
N ALA A 25 26.67 -12.98 26.16
CA ALA A 25 27.65 -12.90 25.07
C ALA A 25 27.28 -13.79 23.87
N TRP A 26 26.72 -14.97 24.15
CA TRP A 26 26.27 -15.89 23.10
C TRP A 26 25.05 -15.31 22.35
N LEU A 27 24.07 -14.75 23.08
CA LEU A 27 22.92 -14.11 22.46
C LEU A 27 23.31 -12.86 21.65
N GLU A 28 24.27 -12.06 22.11
CA GLU A 28 24.75 -10.89 21.36
C GLU A 28 25.36 -11.33 20.01
N ASN A 29 26.26 -12.32 20.01
CA ASN A 29 26.83 -12.85 18.78
C ASN A 29 25.75 -13.38 17.83
N GLU A 30 24.83 -14.20 18.32
CA GLU A 30 23.89 -14.92 17.44
C GLU A 30 22.73 -14.05 16.96
N TYR A 31 22.19 -13.20 17.84
CA TYR A 31 21.02 -12.38 17.56
C TYR A 31 21.37 -11.04 16.91
N VAL A 32 22.47 -10.42 17.34
CA VAL A 32 22.91 -9.09 16.90
C VAL A 32 23.88 -9.22 15.73
N GLU A 33 25.03 -9.88 15.93
CA GLU A 33 26.09 -9.94 14.92
C GLU A 33 25.72 -10.84 13.74
N LEU A 34 25.28 -12.07 14.02
CA LEU A 34 24.88 -13.04 13.00
C LEU A 34 23.44 -12.84 12.50
N GLY A 35 22.69 -11.91 13.09
CA GLY A 35 21.34 -11.54 12.65
C GLY A 35 20.29 -12.66 12.72
N ARG A 36 20.54 -13.77 13.43
CA ARG A 36 19.61 -14.91 13.47
C ARG A 36 18.29 -14.53 14.11
N SER A 37 17.17 -15.00 13.56
CA SER A 37 15.87 -14.72 14.16
C SER A 37 15.70 -15.46 15.49
N THR A 38 14.83 -14.96 16.38
CA THR A 38 14.50 -15.68 17.63
C THR A 38 14.01 -17.10 17.33
N GLY A 39 13.27 -17.29 16.24
CA GLY A 39 12.79 -18.60 15.80
C GLY A 39 13.88 -19.51 15.26
N ASP A 40 14.94 -18.97 14.64
CA ASP A 40 16.07 -19.80 14.19
C ASP A 40 16.93 -20.26 15.36
N ILE A 41 17.12 -19.40 16.37
CA ILE A 41 17.78 -19.76 17.63
C ILE A 41 16.91 -20.77 18.39
N ALA A 42 15.61 -20.50 18.53
CA ALA A 42 14.70 -21.38 19.26
C ALA A 42 14.62 -22.79 18.65
N ARG A 43 14.55 -22.88 17.31
CA ARG A 43 14.56 -24.15 16.57
C ARG A 43 15.82 -24.97 16.82
N GLN A 44 17.00 -24.33 16.91
CA GLN A 44 18.25 -25.03 17.19
C GLN A 44 18.23 -25.75 18.55
N PHE A 45 17.62 -25.14 19.56
CA PHE A 45 17.59 -25.69 20.93
C PHE A 45 16.29 -26.41 21.27
N GLY A 46 15.36 -26.57 20.32
CA GLY A 46 14.06 -27.19 20.56
C GLY A 46 13.21 -26.43 21.60
N VAL A 47 13.34 -25.10 21.67
CA VAL A 47 12.56 -24.24 22.57
C VAL A 47 11.60 -23.34 21.79
N THR A 48 10.77 -22.58 22.51
CA THR A 48 9.90 -21.57 21.90
C THR A 48 10.62 -20.24 21.72
N ASP A 49 10.22 -19.45 20.72
CA ASP A 49 10.69 -18.07 20.53
C ASP A 49 10.53 -17.21 21.79
N ALA A 50 9.46 -17.43 22.55
CA ALA A 50 9.20 -16.77 23.82
C ALA A 50 10.32 -17.02 24.85
N ALA A 51 10.94 -18.20 24.84
CA ALA A 51 12.07 -18.52 25.70
C ALA A 51 13.30 -17.65 25.36
N ILE A 52 13.58 -17.47 24.08
CA ILE A 52 14.70 -16.60 23.63
C ILE A 52 14.40 -15.14 23.93
N LEU A 53 13.17 -14.68 23.68
CA LEU A 53 12.72 -13.32 24.00
C LEU A 53 12.83 -13.00 25.50
N PHE A 54 12.59 -13.98 26.36
CA PHE A 54 12.78 -13.85 27.80
C PHE A 54 14.26 -13.56 28.12
N TRP A 55 15.20 -14.32 27.57
CA TRP A 55 16.63 -14.14 27.85
C TRP A 55 17.20 -12.86 27.24
N LEU A 56 16.76 -12.45 26.05
CA LEU A 56 17.10 -11.14 25.48
C LEU A 56 16.70 -10.00 26.43
N ARG A 57 15.46 -10.05 26.95
CA ARG A 57 14.97 -9.06 27.92
C ARG A 57 15.77 -9.09 29.22
N LYS A 58 16.06 -10.29 29.73
CA LYS A 58 16.82 -10.47 30.98
C LYS A 58 18.24 -9.90 30.88
N HIS A 59 18.87 -9.96 29.71
CA HIS A 59 20.21 -9.44 29.45
C HIS A 59 20.25 -8.00 28.93
N GLY A 60 19.10 -7.35 28.76
CA GLY A 60 19.00 -5.99 28.25
C GLY A 60 19.33 -5.86 26.76
N ILE A 61 19.24 -6.95 25.99
CA ILE A 61 19.49 -6.92 24.54
C ILE A 61 18.23 -6.37 23.85
N PRO A 62 18.32 -5.26 23.12
CA PRO A 62 17.16 -4.64 22.47
C PRO A 62 16.61 -5.56 21.38
N ARG A 63 15.28 -5.60 21.27
CA ARG A 63 14.61 -6.36 20.22
C ARG A 63 14.65 -5.54 18.93
N ARG A 64 14.93 -6.20 17.82
CA ARG A 64 14.80 -5.59 16.49
C ARG A 64 13.34 -5.21 16.20
N SER A 65 13.14 -4.07 15.56
CA SER A 65 11.84 -3.63 15.04
C SER A 65 11.40 -4.48 13.86
N VAL A 66 10.12 -4.38 13.46
CA VAL A 66 9.61 -5.05 12.26
C VAL A 66 10.42 -4.65 11.01
N SER A 67 10.83 -3.38 10.91
CA SER A 67 11.64 -2.89 9.79
C SER A 67 13.05 -3.51 9.79
N GLN A 68 13.71 -3.52 10.95
CA GLN A 68 15.05 -4.12 11.10
C GLN A 68 15.02 -5.65 10.87
N ALA A 69 13.95 -6.33 11.29
CA ALA A 69 13.78 -7.75 10.99
C ALA A 69 13.61 -8.00 9.49
N ARG A 70 12.85 -7.16 8.78
CA ARG A 70 12.62 -7.26 7.33
C ARG A 70 13.87 -6.94 6.50
N SER A 71 14.76 -6.08 6.98
CA SER A 71 16.02 -5.81 6.28
C SER A 71 17.02 -6.97 6.41
N LEU A 72 16.94 -7.76 7.49
CA LEU A 72 17.82 -8.91 7.74
C LEU A 72 17.29 -10.21 7.14
N LYS A 73 15.97 -10.43 7.23
CA LYS A 73 15.29 -11.58 6.62
C LYS A 73 14.57 -11.16 5.35
N HIS A 74 15.14 -11.53 4.20
CA HIS A 74 14.36 -11.69 2.97
C HIS A 74 13.38 -12.85 3.17
N TRP A 75 12.13 -12.53 3.50
CA TRP A 75 11.06 -13.51 3.57
C TRP A 75 10.68 -13.92 2.15
N GLY A 76 11.01 -15.16 1.80
CA GLY A 76 10.76 -15.71 0.49
C GLY A 76 11.86 -15.41 -0.51
N VAL A 77 11.96 -16.32 -1.47
CA VAL A 77 12.66 -16.10 -2.73
C VAL A 77 12.16 -14.81 -3.37
N SER A 78 13.09 -13.98 -3.84
CA SER A 78 12.81 -12.71 -4.51
C SER A 78 13.32 -12.78 -5.95
N GLY A 79 12.73 -11.99 -6.86
CA GLY A 79 13.12 -12.06 -8.27
C GLY A 79 12.81 -13.44 -8.89
N PRO A 80 13.63 -13.93 -9.84
CA PRO A 80 13.40 -15.17 -10.59
C PRO A 80 13.07 -16.41 -9.78
N ASP A 81 13.59 -16.50 -8.56
CA ASP A 81 13.38 -17.65 -7.70
C ASP A 81 11.98 -17.68 -7.08
N ASN A 82 11.25 -16.56 -7.09
CA ASN A 82 9.87 -16.49 -6.61
C ASN A 82 8.92 -17.12 -7.65
N PRO A 83 8.12 -18.15 -7.30
CA PRO A 83 7.18 -18.78 -8.22
C PRO A 83 6.10 -17.85 -8.78
N MET A 84 5.89 -16.68 -8.15
CA MET A 84 4.98 -15.64 -8.60
C MET A 84 5.68 -14.51 -9.37
N TRP A 85 7.01 -14.56 -9.51
CA TRP A 85 7.75 -13.55 -10.24
C TRP A 85 7.37 -13.54 -11.71
N ASN A 86 7.08 -12.35 -12.22
CA ASN A 86 6.70 -12.11 -13.61
C ASN A 86 5.44 -12.88 -14.09
N ARG A 87 4.67 -13.51 -13.20
CA ARG A 87 3.35 -14.09 -13.53
C ARG A 87 2.31 -12.96 -13.59
N ARG A 88 2.18 -12.35 -14.78
CA ARG A 88 1.22 -11.29 -15.11
C ARG A 88 0.16 -11.81 -16.09
N GLY A 89 -0.98 -11.12 -16.15
CA GLY A 89 -2.08 -11.52 -17.04
C GLY A 89 -2.53 -12.95 -16.75
N GLU A 90 -2.76 -13.72 -17.82
CA GLU A 90 -3.14 -15.14 -17.82
C GLU A 90 -2.32 -16.04 -16.90
N LEU A 91 -1.05 -15.70 -16.69
CA LEU A 91 -0.16 -16.50 -15.85
C LEU A 91 -0.46 -16.35 -14.35
N ASN A 92 -1.17 -15.31 -13.93
CA ASN A 92 -1.60 -15.14 -12.56
C ASN A 92 -2.91 -15.92 -12.32
N PRO A 93 -2.97 -16.88 -11.37
CA PRO A 93 -4.19 -17.67 -11.11
C PRO A 93 -5.39 -16.83 -10.63
N ARG A 94 -5.18 -15.57 -10.25
CA ARG A 94 -6.25 -14.61 -9.91
C ARG A 94 -6.66 -13.73 -11.10
N TRP A 95 -6.12 -13.97 -12.30
CA TRP A 95 -6.47 -13.22 -13.50
C TRP A 95 -7.82 -13.66 -14.04
N LEU A 96 -8.76 -12.71 -14.08
CA LEU A 96 -10.15 -12.93 -14.46
C LEU A 96 -10.38 -12.59 -15.94
N GLY A 97 -9.53 -13.07 -16.86
CA GLY A 97 -9.80 -12.89 -18.29
C GLY A 97 -9.49 -11.49 -18.85
N GLY A 98 -8.68 -10.67 -18.17
CA GLY A 98 -8.33 -9.34 -18.67
C GLY A 98 -9.46 -8.32 -18.58
N ILE A 99 -10.37 -8.48 -17.62
CA ILE A 99 -11.49 -7.56 -17.34
C ILE A 99 -10.99 -6.19 -16.84
N THR A 100 -10.43 -5.39 -17.74
CA THR A 100 -10.30 -3.95 -17.48
C THR A 100 -11.70 -3.36 -17.63
N PRO A 101 -12.26 -2.72 -16.59
CA PRO A 101 -13.56 -2.07 -16.72
C PRO A 101 -13.56 -1.13 -17.92
N GLU A 102 -14.63 -1.13 -18.71
CA GLU A 102 -14.76 -0.35 -19.96
C GLU A 102 -14.35 1.12 -19.77
N ARG A 103 -14.81 1.74 -18.68
CA ARG A 103 -14.45 3.11 -18.30
C ARG A 103 -12.94 3.31 -18.14
N GLN A 104 -12.25 2.34 -17.55
CA GLN A 104 -10.80 2.41 -17.33
C GLN A 104 -10.03 2.18 -18.64
N ALA A 105 -10.53 1.29 -19.50
CA ALA A 105 -10.00 1.12 -20.86
C ALA A 105 -10.14 2.41 -21.68
N PHE A 106 -11.32 3.04 -21.64
CA PHE A 106 -11.57 4.33 -22.30
C PHE A 106 -10.62 5.43 -21.80
N TYR A 107 -10.44 5.60 -20.48
CA TYR A 107 -9.52 6.62 -19.97
C TYR A 107 -8.05 6.38 -20.34
N THR A 108 -7.68 5.17 -20.72
CA THR A 108 -6.33 4.86 -21.24
C THR A 108 -6.21 5.00 -22.77
N SER A 109 -7.33 5.15 -23.47
CA SER A 109 -7.41 5.17 -24.93
C SER A 109 -6.73 6.42 -25.53
N GLN A 110 -6.32 6.32 -26.79
CA GLN A 110 -5.77 7.45 -27.52
C GLN A 110 -6.82 8.54 -27.78
N GLU A 111 -8.07 8.14 -28.01
CA GLU A 111 -9.21 9.04 -28.20
C GLU A 111 -9.39 9.97 -27.00
N TRP A 112 -9.44 9.42 -25.78
CA TRP A 112 -9.59 10.22 -24.57
C TRP A 112 -8.39 11.16 -24.34
N LYS A 113 -7.16 10.69 -24.60
CA LYS A 113 -5.95 11.53 -24.50
C LYS A 113 -6.00 12.72 -25.47
N SER A 114 -6.43 12.47 -26.70
CA SER A 114 -6.59 13.50 -27.72
C SER A 114 -7.67 14.51 -27.32
N ALA A 115 -8.82 14.05 -26.82
CA ALA A 115 -9.88 14.90 -26.31
C ALA A 115 -9.40 15.76 -25.13
N CYS A 116 -8.70 15.15 -24.16
CA CYS A 116 -8.10 15.88 -23.04
C CYS A 116 -7.20 17.02 -23.53
N SER A 117 -6.25 16.71 -24.42
CA SER A 117 -5.31 17.70 -24.97
C SER A 117 -6.04 18.84 -25.69
N ALA A 118 -7.06 18.51 -26.47
CA ALA A 118 -7.87 19.51 -27.18
C ALA A 118 -8.66 20.42 -26.24
N VAL A 119 -9.27 19.87 -25.17
CA VAL A 119 -9.97 20.66 -24.13
C VAL A 119 -9.00 21.60 -23.43
N TRP A 120 -7.86 21.09 -22.96
CA TRP A 120 -6.84 21.90 -22.29
C TRP A 120 -6.34 23.05 -23.17
N LYS A 121 -6.13 22.80 -24.47
CA LYS A 121 -5.73 23.81 -25.44
C LYS A 121 -6.84 24.82 -25.74
N ARG A 122 -8.09 24.36 -25.93
CA ARG A 122 -9.25 25.22 -26.20
C ARG A 122 -9.49 26.17 -25.05
N ASP A 123 -9.41 25.66 -23.83
CA ASP A 123 -9.73 26.39 -22.61
C ASP A 123 -8.54 27.19 -22.08
N ASP A 124 -7.40 27.19 -22.80
CA ASP A 124 -6.15 27.87 -22.42
C ASP A 124 -5.78 27.64 -20.96
N ALA A 125 -5.80 26.36 -20.54
CA ALA A 125 -5.56 25.94 -19.16
C ALA A 125 -6.36 26.71 -18.08
N THR A 126 -7.51 27.27 -18.44
CA THR A 126 -8.33 28.15 -17.62
C THR A 126 -9.63 27.46 -17.22
N CYS A 127 -9.97 27.53 -15.94
CA CYS A 127 -11.25 27.03 -15.45
C CYS A 127 -12.39 27.80 -16.09
N GLN A 128 -13.29 27.10 -16.79
CA GLN A 128 -14.35 27.77 -17.54
C GLN A 128 -15.42 28.42 -16.65
N ARG A 129 -15.50 28.03 -15.37
CA ARG A 129 -16.42 28.65 -14.40
C ARG A 129 -15.83 29.85 -13.68
N CYS A 130 -14.71 29.70 -12.98
CA CYS A 130 -14.14 30.77 -12.15
C CYS A 130 -13.02 31.57 -12.81
N ARG A 131 -12.58 31.20 -14.01
CA ARG A 131 -11.50 31.83 -14.77
C ARG A 131 -10.11 31.75 -14.12
N LEU A 132 -9.93 30.90 -13.11
CA LEU A 132 -8.59 30.58 -12.58
C LEU A 132 -7.74 29.90 -13.66
N HIS A 133 -6.58 30.46 -13.96
CA HIS A 133 -5.60 29.83 -14.84
C HIS A 133 -4.71 28.87 -14.03
N ARG A 134 -4.34 27.73 -14.62
CA ARG A 134 -3.52 26.69 -13.97
C ARG A 134 -2.24 27.25 -13.34
N ASP A 135 -1.56 28.16 -14.03
CA ASP A 135 -0.26 28.67 -13.58
C ASP A 135 -0.37 29.67 -12.42
N ASP A 136 -1.56 30.24 -12.17
CA ASP A 136 -1.78 31.15 -11.03
C ASP A 136 -1.81 30.39 -9.70
N GLN A 137 -2.21 29.11 -9.72
CA GLN A 137 -2.18 28.22 -8.55
C GLN A 137 -1.71 26.82 -8.94
N PRO A 138 -0.38 26.57 -8.96
CA PRO A 138 0.20 25.30 -9.40
C PRO A 138 -0.25 24.07 -8.60
N ASP A 139 -0.60 24.27 -7.32
CA ASP A 139 -1.06 23.20 -6.43
C ASP A 139 -2.57 22.89 -6.60
N MET A 140 -3.33 23.73 -7.32
CA MET A 140 -4.75 23.52 -7.56
C MET A 140 -4.95 22.47 -8.66
N PRO A 141 -5.61 21.33 -8.39
CA PRO A 141 -5.90 20.34 -9.42
C PRO A 141 -6.99 20.83 -10.39
N PHE A 142 -6.91 20.36 -11.63
CA PHE A 142 -7.91 20.60 -12.67
C PHE A 142 -8.42 19.28 -13.21
N HIS A 143 -9.71 19.23 -13.52
CA HIS A 143 -10.41 18.07 -14.03
C HIS A 143 -11.20 18.46 -15.28
N ILE A 144 -11.28 17.51 -16.21
CA ILE A 144 -12.21 17.59 -17.32
C ILE A 144 -13.51 16.95 -16.85
N HIS A 145 -14.58 17.74 -16.86
CA HIS A 145 -15.92 17.33 -16.47
C HIS A 145 -16.74 16.97 -17.71
N HIS A 146 -17.50 15.87 -17.62
CA HIS A 146 -18.51 15.49 -18.60
C HIS A 146 -19.84 16.16 -18.26
N ILE A 147 -20.35 17.03 -19.14
CA ILE A 147 -21.65 17.73 -18.96
C ILE A 147 -22.81 16.72 -19.01
N THR A 148 -22.80 15.88 -20.03
CA THR A 148 -23.66 14.70 -20.19
C THR A 148 -22.91 13.49 -19.72
N SER A 149 -23.60 12.62 -18.97
CA SER A 149 -22.99 11.49 -18.29
C SER A 149 -22.18 10.58 -19.22
N PHE A 150 -21.15 9.93 -18.66
CA PHE A 150 -20.32 8.93 -19.35
C PHE A 150 -21.11 7.74 -19.91
N ALA A 151 -22.38 7.54 -19.48
CA ALA A 151 -23.22 6.46 -19.98
C ALA A 151 -23.58 6.64 -21.46
N VAL A 152 -23.60 7.88 -21.96
CA VAL A 152 -23.82 8.18 -23.39
C VAL A 152 -22.49 8.06 -24.12
N GLU A 153 -22.28 6.95 -24.83
CA GLU A 153 -20.99 6.57 -25.40
C GLU A 153 -20.47 7.58 -26.43
N GLU A 154 -21.37 8.10 -27.27
CA GLU A 154 -21.07 9.02 -28.36
C GLU A 154 -20.53 10.37 -27.86
N LEU A 155 -20.83 10.74 -26.61
CA LEU A 155 -20.46 12.02 -26.01
C LEU A 155 -19.24 11.94 -25.10
N ARG A 156 -18.64 10.76 -24.91
CA ARG A 156 -17.53 10.57 -23.96
C ARG A 156 -16.28 11.38 -24.32
N ALA A 157 -16.01 11.54 -25.61
CA ALA A 157 -14.86 12.29 -26.15
C ALA A 157 -15.26 13.56 -26.93
N ASP A 158 -16.56 13.89 -26.99
CA ASP A 158 -17.03 15.09 -27.66
C ASP A 158 -16.58 16.34 -26.89
N LEU A 159 -15.84 17.23 -27.56
CA LEU A 159 -15.35 18.47 -26.97
C LEU A 159 -16.48 19.36 -26.46
N ALA A 160 -17.64 19.36 -27.09
CA ALA A 160 -18.80 20.14 -26.64
C ALA A 160 -19.36 19.62 -25.31
N ASN A 161 -19.15 18.34 -25.02
CA ASN A 161 -19.59 17.69 -23.78
C ASN A 161 -18.53 17.77 -22.65
N LEU A 162 -17.36 18.35 -22.92
CA LEU A 162 -16.23 18.39 -22.00
C LEU A 162 -15.88 19.82 -21.61
N VAL A 163 -15.71 20.05 -20.32
CA VAL A 163 -15.33 21.37 -19.78
C VAL A 163 -14.20 21.25 -18.76
N LEU A 164 -13.20 22.12 -18.87
CA LEU A 164 -12.10 22.18 -17.91
C LEU A 164 -12.50 23.00 -16.66
N LEU A 165 -12.41 22.37 -15.48
CA LEU A 165 -12.73 22.99 -14.19
C LEU A 165 -11.61 22.75 -13.17
N CYS A 166 -11.31 23.74 -12.34
CA CYS A 166 -10.48 23.49 -11.15
C CYS A 166 -11.24 22.61 -10.15
N GLU A 167 -10.53 21.97 -9.21
CA GLU A 167 -11.13 21.04 -8.25
C GLU A 167 -12.31 21.63 -7.48
N VAL A 168 -12.15 22.85 -6.96
CA VAL A 168 -13.23 23.57 -6.25
C VAL A 168 -14.45 23.76 -7.15
N CYS A 169 -14.22 24.05 -8.44
CA CYS A 169 -15.31 24.20 -9.38
C CYS A 169 -15.96 22.87 -9.72
N HIS A 170 -15.17 21.85 -10.00
CA HIS A 170 -15.66 20.51 -10.27
C HIS A 170 -16.55 19.99 -9.13
N GLN A 171 -16.15 20.20 -7.87
CA GLN A 171 -16.94 19.81 -6.70
C GLN A 171 -18.26 20.58 -6.60
N PHE A 172 -18.26 21.90 -6.85
CA PHE A 172 -19.49 22.69 -6.86
C PHE A 172 -20.49 22.21 -7.92
N VAL A 173 -20.04 21.85 -9.12
CA VAL A 173 -20.94 21.39 -10.20
C VAL A 173 -21.72 20.15 -9.75
N HIS A 174 -21.08 19.25 -9.00
CA HIS A 174 -21.72 18.07 -8.40
C HIS A 174 -22.40 18.33 -7.04
N SER A 175 -22.39 19.56 -6.54
CA SER A 175 -22.95 19.91 -5.23
C SER A 175 -24.42 20.34 -5.35
N ARG A 176 -25.13 20.30 -4.21
CA ARG A 176 -26.50 20.84 -4.11
C ARG A 176 -26.58 22.36 -4.29
N GLY A 177 -25.46 23.07 -4.27
CA GLY A 177 -25.40 24.51 -4.51
C GLY A 177 -25.54 24.90 -5.98
N ASN A 178 -25.37 23.94 -6.90
CA ASN A 178 -25.55 24.16 -8.33
C ASN A 178 -27.04 24.09 -8.73
N VAL A 179 -27.83 25.04 -8.22
CA VAL A 179 -29.29 25.06 -8.40
C VAL A 179 -29.70 25.32 -9.85
N ASP A 180 -28.88 26.07 -10.58
CA ASP A 180 -29.12 26.44 -11.98
C ASP A 180 -28.67 25.35 -12.97
N GLY A 181 -27.94 24.33 -12.47
CA GLY A 181 -27.46 23.22 -13.29
C GLY A 181 -26.30 23.58 -14.20
N ASP A 182 -25.42 24.49 -13.76
CA ASP A 182 -24.21 24.87 -14.49
C ASP A 182 -23.40 23.62 -14.85
N TYR A 183 -23.13 23.47 -16.15
CA TYR A 183 -22.36 22.35 -16.70
C TYR A 183 -22.95 20.96 -16.39
N LEU A 184 -24.26 20.85 -16.15
CA LEU A 184 -24.98 19.59 -16.10
C LEU A 184 -25.93 19.48 -17.30
N SER A 185 -26.14 18.28 -17.82
CA SER A 185 -27.16 18.04 -18.84
C SER A 185 -28.55 18.36 -18.31
N GLN A 186 -29.35 19.06 -19.11
CA GLN A 186 -30.74 19.45 -18.79
C GLN A 186 -31.70 18.24 -18.79
N GLU A 187 -31.29 17.10 -19.34
CA GLU A 187 -32.03 15.85 -19.28
C GLU A 187 -31.90 15.27 -17.87
N ARG A 188 -32.80 15.70 -16.99
CA ARG A 188 -33.12 14.93 -15.78
C ARG A 188 -33.69 13.60 -16.25
N ASP A 189 -33.02 12.51 -15.87
CA ASP A 189 -33.47 11.13 -16.05
C ASP A 189 -35.01 11.06 -15.89
N SER A 190 -35.69 10.63 -16.95
CA SER A 190 -37.12 10.28 -16.91
C SER A 190 -37.35 8.98 -16.16
#